data_AF-A0A5E4G3F7-F1
#
_entry.id   AF-A0A5E4G3F7-F1
#
_cell.length_a   1.000
_cell.length_b   1.000
_cell.length_c   1.000
_cell.angle_alpha   90.00
_cell.angle_beta   90.00
_cell.angle_gamma   90.00
#
_symmetry.space_group_name_H-M   'P 1'
#
loop_
_entity.id
_entity.type
_entity.pdbx_description
1 polymer ?
#
loop_
_entity_poly.entity_id
_entity_poly.type
_entity_poly.pdbx_seq_one_letter_code
_entity_poly.pdbx_strand_id
1 'polypeptide(L)'
;MEAEAEKSLVKRNFLRDNEVKNQMLWKEHDVYRAESCEKPPEPGEKFFGNFPFPYMNGTLHLGHAFSLSKLEFSARYHRLRGANVLLPFAFHGTGMPINASADKLAREIKQFGNPPVFPQSDEEEQGNQQEAEDEKAGAPPDNKLKGKKSKAASK
;
A
#
# COMPACT_ATOMS: atom_id res chain seq x y z
N MET A 1 -18.91 -27.07 -3.44
CA MET A 1 -18.26 -25.78 -3.75
C MET A 1 -17.08 -25.48 -2.83
N GLU A 2 -17.23 -25.55 -1.50
CA GLU A 2 -16.11 -25.27 -0.56
C GLU A 2 -14.89 -26.20 -0.75
N ALA A 3 -15.11 -27.51 -0.90
CA ALA A 3 -14.02 -28.49 -1.07
C ALA A 3 -13.21 -28.34 -2.39
N GLU A 4 -13.80 -27.70 -3.40
CA GLU A 4 -13.14 -27.45 -4.70
C GLU A 4 -12.31 -26.15 -4.66
N ALA A 5 -12.83 -25.13 -3.96
CA ALA A 5 -12.08 -23.93 -3.61
C ALA A 5 -10.85 -24.27 -2.75
N GLU A 6 -10.97 -25.22 -1.82
CA GLU A 6 -9.88 -25.66 -0.94
C GLU A 6 -8.71 -26.29 -1.72
N LYS A 7 -9.01 -27.16 -2.72
CA LYS A 7 -7.99 -27.72 -3.62
C LYS A 7 -7.24 -26.65 -4.41
N SER A 8 -7.90 -25.55 -4.79
CA SER A 8 -7.27 -24.47 -5.56
C SER A 8 -6.26 -23.65 -4.75
N LEU A 9 -6.37 -23.63 -3.42
CA LEU A 9 -5.57 -22.79 -2.54
C LEU A 9 -4.39 -23.51 -1.87
N VAL A 10 -4.24 -24.82 -2.12
CA VAL A 10 -3.20 -25.66 -1.51
C VAL A 10 -1.79 -25.08 -1.71
N LYS A 11 -1.45 -24.66 -2.93
CA LYS A 11 -0.12 -24.10 -3.24
C LYS A 11 0.14 -22.79 -2.50
N ARG A 12 -0.86 -21.90 -2.45
CA ARG A 12 -0.77 -20.62 -1.71
C ARG A 12 -0.58 -20.86 -0.22
N ASN A 13 -1.38 -21.76 0.36
CA ASN A 13 -1.31 -22.09 1.78
C ASN A 13 0.06 -22.67 2.14
N PHE A 14 0.58 -23.59 1.31
CA PHE A 14 1.93 -24.13 1.47
C PHE A 14 3.02 -23.05 1.51
N LEU A 15 2.96 -22.05 0.62
CA LEU A 15 3.91 -20.93 0.63
C LEU A 15 3.75 -20.08 1.90
N ARG A 16 2.52 -19.77 2.32
CA ARG A 16 2.25 -19.00 3.54
C ARG A 16 2.76 -19.71 4.79
N ASP A 17 2.61 -21.03 4.87
CA ASP A 17 3.11 -21.82 6.00
C ASP A 17 4.64 -21.79 6.06
N ASN A 18 5.32 -21.83 4.91
CA ASN A 18 6.77 -21.68 4.83
C ASN A 18 7.22 -20.27 5.21
N GLU A 19 6.49 -19.22 4.80
CA GLU A 19 6.78 -17.84 5.21
C GLU A 19 6.75 -17.69 6.73
N VAL A 20 5.69 -18.19 7.38
CA VAL A 20 5.54 -18.12 8.85
C VAL A 20 6.69 -18.86 9.55
N LYS A 21 7.04 -20.08 9.10
CA LYS A 21 8.16 -20.86 9.66
C LYS A 21 9.49 -20.11 9.54
N ASN A 22 9.78 -19.56 8.36
CA ASN A 22 11.02 -18.82 8.13
C ASN A 22 11.09 -17.52 8.96
N GLN A 23 9.98 -16.79 9.07
CA GLN A 23 9.92 -15.57 9.90
C GLN A 23 10.18 -15.87 11.38
N MET A 24 9.68 -17.00 11.90
CA MET A 24 9.97 -17.45 13.26
C MET A 24 11.46 -17.75 13.44
N LEU A 25 12.07 -18.52 12.53
CA LEU A 25 13.51 -18.82 12.57
C LEU A 25 14.37 -17.56 12.50
N TRP A 26 14.04 -16.62 11.61
CA TRP A 26 14.78 -15.35 11.49
C TRP A 26 14.72 -14.52 12.77
N LYS A 27 13.58 -14.53 13.45
CA LYS A 27 13.39 -13.84 14.73
C LYS A 27 14.14 -14.53 15.87
N GLU A 28 14.08 -15.86 15.95
CA GLU A 28 14.76 -16.66 16.97
C GLU A 28 16.28 -16.48 16.92
N HIS A 29 16.85 -16.47 15.70
CA HIS A 29 18.29 -16.31 15.49
C HIS A 29 18.75 -14.86 15.32
N ASP A 30 17.85 -13.88 15.42
CA ASP A 30 18.15 -12.46 15.30
C ASP A 30 18.99 -12.09 14.05
N VAL A 31 18.73 -12.78 12.93
CA VAL A 31 19.60 -12.79 11.73
C VAL A 31 19.76 -11.43 11.04
N TYR A 32 18.91 -10.47 11.40
CA TYR A 32 18.90 -9.11 10.84
C TYR A 32 19.51 -8.07 11.76
N ARG A 33 19.99 -8.45 12.95
CA ARG A 33 20.70 -7.53 13.84
C ARG A 33 21.97 -7.03 13.18
N ALA A 34 22.10 -5.71 13.13
CA ALA A 34 23.34 -5.06 12.72
C ALA A 34 24.33 -5.03 13.89
N GLU A 35 25.62 -5.18 13.60
CA GLU A 35 26.68 -5.15 14.60
C GLU A 35 27.20 -3.71 14.79
N SER A 36 27.45 -3.28 16.03
CA SER A 36 28.13 -2.00 16.29
C SER A 36 29.63 -2.27 16.34
N CYS A 37 30.34 -2.02 15.24
CA CYS A 37 31.78 -2.18 15.19
C CYS A 37 32.49 -1.06 15.98
N GLU A 38 33.55 -1.39 16.72
CA GLU A 38 34.37 -0.39 17.42
C GLU A 38 35.16 0.50 16.46
N LYS A 39 35.53 -0.06 15.31
CA LYS A 39 36.28 0.63 14.25
C LYS A 39 35.33 1.12 13.15
N PRO A 40 35.61 2.28 12.54
CA PRO A 40 34.91 2.70 11.33
C PRO A 40 35.06 1.64 10.23
N PRO A 41 33.98 1.28 9.53
CA PRO A 41 34.03 0.26 8.48
C PRO A 41 34.64 0.82 7.19
N GLU A 42 35.45 -0.01 6.54
CA GLU A 42 36.09 0.27 5.26
C GLU A 42 35.04 0.34 4.11
N PRO A 43 35.41 0.90 2.94
CA PRO A 43 34.51 0.95 1.79
C PRO A 43 33.99 -0.43 1.40
N GLY A 44 32.67 -0.62 1.48
CA GLY A 44 31.99 -1.87 1.15
C GLY A 44 31.68 -2.79 2.34
N GLU A 45 32.24 -2.52 3.53
CA GLU A 45 31.98 -3.31 4.74
C GLU A 45 30.63 -2.97 5.41
N LYS A 46 30.02 -1.84 5.06
CA LYS A 46 28.71 -1.42 5.58
C LYS A 46 27.71 -1.06 4.48
N PHE A 47 26.44 -1.27 4.78
CA PHE A 47 25.32 -0.72 4.02
C PHE A 47 24.25 -0.21 4.97
N PHE A 48 23.86 1.05 4.78
CA PHE A 48 22.79 1.67 5.55
C PHE A 48 21.67 2.09 4.62
N GLY A 49 20.51 1.48 4.80
CA GLY A 49 19.30 1.81 4.05
C GLY A 49 18.27 2.47 4.94
N ASN A 50 17.66 3.57 4.49
CA ASN A 50 16.56 4.21 5.22
C ASN A 50 15.32 4.35 4.33
N PHE A 51 14.16 3.96 4.86
CA PHE A 51 12.87 4.14 4.21
C PHE A 51 12.14 5.29 4.91
N PRO A 52 11.63 6.31 4.18
CA PRO A 52 10.81 7.35 4.78
C PRO A 52 9.63 6.75 5.56
N PHE A 53 9.56 7.05 6.85
CA PHE A 53 8.59 6.42 7.74
C PHE A 53 7.15 6.74 7.30
N PRO A 54 6.29 5.72 7.11
CA PRO A 54 4.92 5.94 6.67
C PRO A 54 4.06 6.58 7.77
N TYR A 55 3.11 7.42 7.37
CA TYR A 55 2.12 8.00 8.28
C TYR A 55 1.17 6.93 8.84
N MET A 56 0.86 7.04 10.13
CA MET A 56 0.02 6.09 10.86
C MET A 56 -1.48 6.45 10.87
N ASN A 57 -1.97 7.10 9.83
CA ASN A 57 -3.40 7.42 9.66
C ASN A 57 -4.19 6.30 8.96
N GLY A 58 -3.56 5.14 8.71
CA GLY A 58 -4.18 4.00 8.05
C GLY A 58 -3.25 2.77 7.99
N THR A 59 -3.66 1.76 7.22
CA THR A 59 -2.85 0.55 6.99
C THR A 59 -1.88 0.75 5.82
N LEU A 60 -0.77 0.01 5.83
CA LEU A 60 0.20 0.04 4.74
C LEU A 60 -0.40 -0.58 3.47
N HIS A 61 -0.60 0.24 2.44
CA HIS A 61 -1.02 -0.23 1.11
C HIS A 61 0.15 -0.71 0.22
N LEU A 62 -0.17 -1.35 -0.91
CA LEU A 62 0.80 -1.95 -1.84
C LEU A 62 1.88 -0.96 -2.34
N GLY A 63 1.55 0.33 -2.50
CA GLY A 63 2.53 1.37 -2.83
C GLY A 63 3.69 1.50 -1.81
N HIS A 64 3.45 1.26 -0.52
CA HIS A 64 4.51 1.20 0.48
C HIS A 64 5.42 0.00 0.24
N ALA A 65 4.82 -1.18 0.01
CA ALA A 65 5.58 -2.40 -0.28
C ALA A 65 6.43 -2.25 -1.55
N PHE A 66 5.88 -1.65 -2.61
CA PHE A 66 6.64 -1.36 -3.84
C PHE A 66 7.86 -0.49 -3.57
N SER A 67 7.69 0.63 -2.86
CA SER A 67 8.80 1.54 -2.56
C SER A 67 9.83 0.92 -1.61
N LEU A 68 9.38 0.21 -0.58
CA LEU A 68 10.25 -0.48 0.40
C LEU A 68 11.03 -1.64 -0.24
N SER A 69 10.42 -2.36 -1.20
CA SER A 69 11.05 -3.53 -1.84
C SER A 69 12.41 -3.24 -2.46
N LYS A 70 12.59 -2.03 -3.02
CA LYS A 70 13.86 -1.61 -3.62
C LYS A 70 14.99 -1.63 -2.58
N LEU A 71 14.70 -1.12 -1.39
CA LEU A 71 15.65 -1.06 -0.28
C LEU A 71 15.87 -2.43 0.35
N GLU A 72 14.81 -3.23 0.46
CA GLU A 72 14.86 -4.61 0.96
C GLU A 72 15.80 -5.49 0.10
N PHE A 73 15.65 -5.42 -1.23
CA PHE A 73 16.50 -6.15 -2.16
C PHE A 73 17.95 -5.69 -2.10
N SER A 74 18.21 -4.37 -2.02
CA SER A 74 19.55 -3.84 -1.82
C SER A 74 20.18 -4.33 -0.51
N ALA A 75 19.42 -4.31 0.59
CA ALA A 75 19.88 -4.77 1.90
C ALA A 75 20.27 -6.27 1.86
N ARG A 76 19.47 -7.12 1.21
CA ARG A 76 19.81 -8.55 1.04
C ARG A 76 21.06 -8.75 0.18
N TYR A 77 21.16 -8.02 -0.94
CA TYR A 77 22.33 -8.08 -1.81
C TYR A 77 23.62 -7.71 -1.05
N HIS A 78 23.60 -6.62 -0.27
CA HIS A 78 24.76 -6.21 0.51
C HIS A 78 25.10 -7.20 1.64
N ARG A 79 24.10 -7.80 2.29
CA ARG A 79 24.32 -8.84 3.30
C ARG A 79 24.99 -10.08 2.70
N LEU A 80 24.59 -10.50 1.50
CA LEU A 80 25.24 -11.61 0.77
C LEU A 80 26.68 -11.29 0.36
N ARG A 81 27.03 -10.01 0.21
CA ARG A 81 28.41 -9.56 -0.04
C ARG A 81 29.26 -9.44 1.23
N GLY A 82 28.73 -9.81 2.38
CA GLY A 82 29.43 -9.75 3.67
C GLY A 82 29.40 -8.38 4.33
N ALA A 83 28.61 -7.42 3.82
CA ALA A 83 28.48 -6.11 4.47
C ALA A 83 27.62 -6.20 5.72
N ASN A 84 27.97 -5.44 6.76
CA ASN A 84 27.13 -5.17 7.91
C ASN A 84 25.98 -4.24 7.47
N VAL A 85 24.74 -4.74 7.54
CA VAL A 85 23.56 -4.10 6.97
C VAL A 85 22.64 -3.59 8.08
N LEU A 86 22.44 -2.28 8.11
CA LEU A 86 21.44 -1.63 8.96
C LEU A 86 20.27 -1.15 8.10
N LEU A 87 19.09 -1.70 8.36
CA LEU A 87 17.82 -1.30 7.75
C LEU A 87 16.77 -1.09 8.86
N PRO A 88 16.73 0.10 9.48
CA PRO A 88 15.73 0.40 10.49
C PRO A 88 14.39 0.70 9.83
N PHE A 89 13.33 0.51 10.60
CA PHE A 89 11.98 0.89 10.22
C PHE A 89 11.33 1.58 11.40
N ALA A 90 10.60 2.67 11.14
CA ALA A 90 9.83 3.38 12.14
C ALA A 90 8.51 3.89 11.55
N PHE A 91 7.69 4.46 12.41
CA PHE A 91 6.33 4.88 12.09
C PHE A 91 6.17 6.38 12.33
N HIS A 92 5.57 7.09 11.38
CA HIS A 92 5.39 8.53 11.47
C HIS A 92 4.06 8.86 12.17
N GLY A 93 4.15 9.13 13.49
CA GLY A 93 3.01 9.46 14.34
C GLY A 93 2.71 10.96 14.49
N THR A 94 3.51 11.85 13.89
CA THR A 94 3.28 13.30 13.96
C THR A 94 2.47 13.79 12.75
N GLY A 95 1.89 14.98 12.85
CA GLY A 95 1.22 15.67 11.74
C GLY A 95 -0.32 15.70 11.83
N MET A 96 -0.91 16.58 11.01
CA MET A 96 -2.37 16.81 10.95
C MET A 96 -3.22 15.66 10.41
N PRO A 97 -2.75 14.77 9.50
CA PRO A 97 -3.61 13.73 8.92
C PRO A 97 -4.28 12.83 9.95
N ILE A 98 -3.56 12.45 11.00
CA ILE A 98 -4.07 11.58 12.06
C ILE A 98 -5.20 12.29 12.82
N ASN A 99 -4.97 13.54 13.23
CA ASN A 99 -5.97 14.33 13.94
C ASN A 99 -7.20 14.64 13.06
N ALA A 100 -6.99 15.02 11.80
CA ALA A 100 -8.07 15.30 10.87
C ALA A 100 -8.98 14.08 10.63
N SER A 101 -8.40 12.87 10.55
CA SER A 101 -9.17 11.63 10.46
C SER A 101 -9.97 11.35 11.73
N ALA A 102 -9.39 11.57 12.91
CA ALA A 102 -10.08 11.40 14.19
C ALA A 102 -11.23 12.42 14.35
N ASP A 103 -10.99 13.69 14.02
CA ASP A 103 -11.99 14.76 14.09
C ASP A 103 -13.16 14.53 13.11
N LYS A 104 -12.88 14.00 11.92
CA LYS A 104 -13.92 13.58 10.97
C LYS A 104 -14.80 12.49 11.58
N LEU A 105 -14.19 11.44 12.13
CA LEU A 105 -14.92 10.33 12.75
C LEU A 105 -15.77 10.80 13.95
N ALA A 106 -15.20 11.64 14.82
CA ALA A 106 -15.92 12.21 15.95
C ALA A 106 -17.14 13.04 15.53
N ARG A 107 -17.00 13.83 14.45
CA ARG A 107 -18.09 14.61 13.87
C ARG A 107 -19.20 13.73 13.31
N GLU A 108 -18.84 12.68 12.58
CA GLU A 108 -19.79 11.74 11.98
C GLU A 108 -20.59 10.99 13.05
N ILE A 109 -19.94 10.54 14.12
CA ILE A 109 -20.61 9.90 15.27
C ILE A 109 -21.60 10.88 15.93
N LYS A 110 -21.19 12.14 16.10
CA LYS A 110 -22.05 13.18 16.71
C LYS A 110 -23.25 13.52 15.84
N GLN A 111 -23.08 13.55 14.51
CA GLN A 111 -24.11 13.96 13.57
C GLN A 111 -25.08 12.83 13.19
N PHE A 112 -24.58 11.60 13.05
CA PHE A 112 -25.33 10.48 12.48
C PHE A 112 -25.57 9.33 13.47
N GLY A 113 -24.99 9.36 14.67
CA GLY A 113 -25.12 8.31 15.69
C GLY A 113 -24.10 7.18 15.54
N ASN A 114 -24.33 6.08 16.28
CA ASN A 114 -23.49 4.87 16.26
C ASN A 114 -24.38 3.61 16.36
N PRO A 115 -24.65 2.87 15.27
CA PRO A 115 -24.06 3.04 13.93
C PRO A 115 -24.57 4.31 13.22
N PRO A 116 -23.73 4.96 12.40
CA PRO A 116 -24.10 6.20 11.72
C PRO A 116 -25.17 5.93 10.65
N VAL A 117 -26.25 6.71 10.65
CA VAL A 117 -27.27 6.72 9.59
C VAL A 117 -27.05 7.97 8.73
N PHE A 118 -26.49 7.77 7.54
CA PHE A 118 -26.23 8.86 6.60
C PHE A 118 -27.50 9.19 5.79
N PRO A 119 -27.72 10.47 5.43
CA PRO A 119 -28.80 10.85 4.52
C PRO A 119 -28.59 10.18 3.16
N GLN A 120 -29.67 9.63 2.60
CA GLN A 120 -29.67 9.20 1.20
C GLN A 120 -29.63 10.47 0.34
N SER A 121 -28.68 10.57 -0.58
CA SER A 121 -28.69 11.65 -1.56
C SER A 121 -29.75 11.33 -2.61
N ASP A 122 -30.60 12.30 -2.96
CA ASP A 122 -31.55 12.22 -4.09
C ASP A 122 -30.82 12.18 -5.47
N GLU A 123 -29.53 11.85 -5.50
CA GLU A 123 -28.74 11.71 -6.72
C GLU A 123 -29.19 10.49 -7.55
N GLU A 124 -29.86 9.51 -6.94
CA GLU A 124 -30.55 8.43 -7.67
C GLU A 124 -31.75 8.95 -8.50
N GLU A 125 -32.38 10.07 -8.11
CA GLU A 125 -33.43 10.69 -8.91
C GLU A 125 -32.87 11.52 -10.08
N GLN A 126 -31.67 12.10 -9.94
CA GLN A 126 -31.05 12.92 -11.00
C GLN A 126 -30.49 12.09 -12.16
N GLY A 127 -29.97 10.89 -11.89
CA GLY A 127 -29.54 9.96 -12.94
C GLY A 127 -30.70 9.41 -13.78
N ASN A 128 -31.84 9.14 -13.13
CA ASN A 128 -33.03 8.56 -13.77
C ASN A 128 -33.82 9.60 -14.61
N GLN A 129 -33.72 10.89 -14.27
CA GLN A 129 -34.33 11.98 -15.04
C GLN A 129 -33.52 12.32 -16.30
N GLN A 130 -32.19 12.22 -16.25
CA GLN A 130 -31.30 12.46 -17.39
C GLN A 130 -31.46 11.39 -18.49
N GLU A 131 -31.58 10.11 -18.13
CA GLU A 131 -31.80 9.00 -19.08
C GLU A 131 -33.19 9.07 -19.75
N ALA A 132 -34.22 9.54 -19.04
CA ALA A 132 -35.57 9.69 -19.58
C ALA A 132 -35.73 10.87 -20.57
N GLU A 133 -34.90 11.91 -20.45
CA GLU A 133 -34.87 13.04 -21.38
C GLU A 133 -34.09 12.71 -22.67
N ASP A 134 -32.98 11.97 -22.57
CA ASP A 134 -32.19 11.54 -23.73
C ASP A 134 -32.91 10.49 -24.61
N GLU A 135 -33.76 9.62 -24.03
CA GLU A 135 -34.59 8.71 -24.83
C GLU A 135 -35.68 9.40 -25.65
N LYS A 136 -36.14 10.60 -25.24
CA LYS A 136 -37.14 11.38 -25.98
C LYS A 136 -36.54 12.26 -27.07
N ALA A 137 -35.25 12.56 -27.01
CA ALA A 137 -34.54 13.34 -28.02
C ALA A 137 -33.74 12.41 -28.95
N GLY A 138 -34.43 11.67 -29.80
CA GLY A 138 -33.81 10.73 -30.74
C GLY A 138 -32.72 11.36 -31.63
N ALA A 139 -31.45 11.16 -31.27
CA ALA A 139 -30.29 11.29 -32.15
C ALA A 139 -29.11 10.44 -31.62
N PRO A 140 -28.44 9.61 -32.44
CA PRO A 140 -27.36 8.75 -31.98
C PRO A 140 -26.06 9.54 -31.75
N PRO A 141 -25.27 9.27 -30.69
CA PRO A 141 -23.99 9.95 -30.48
C PRO A 141 -22.89 9.37 -31.40
N ASP A 142 -22.30 10.25 -32.20
CA ASP A 142 -21.14 10.00 -33.06
C ASP A 142 -19.91 9.60 -32.23
N ASN A 143 -19.50 8.34 -32.35
CA ASN A 143 -18.34 7.79 -31.65
C ASN A 143 -17.03 8.19 -32.37
N LYS A 144 -16.39 9.28 -31.96
CA LYS A 144 -15.01 9.65 -32.38
C LYS A 144 -14.16 10.19 -31.21
N LEU A 145 -13.63 9.27 -30.40
CA LEU A 145 -12.46 9.53 -29.55
C LEU A 145 -11.19 9.61 -30.42
N LYS A 146 -10.81 10.81 -30.87
CA LYS A 146 -9.47 11.08 -31.44
C LYS A 146 -8.44 11.26 -30.32
N GLY A 147 -7.70 10.20 -30.01
CA GLY A 147 -6.53 10.27 -29.14
C GLY A 147 -5.42 11.15 -29.74
N LYS A 148 -5.05 12.23 -29.05
CA LYS A 148 -3.82 13.00 -29.35
C LYS A 148 -2.62 12.25 -28.78
N LYS A 149 -1.89 11.53 -29.65
CA LYS A 149 -0.53 11.04 -29.36
C LYS A 149 0.41 12.24 -29.18
N SER A 150 0.96 12.43 -27.98
CA SER A 150 2.08 13.36 -27.77
C SER A 150 3.36 12.75 -28.33
N LYS A 151 3.89 13.34 -29.40
CA LYS A 151 5.24 13.09 -29.89
C LYS A 151 6.18 14.00 -29.11
N ALA A 152 6.90 13.48 -28.12
CA ALA A 152 8.07 14.15 -27.55
C ALA A 152 9.27 13.85 -28.45
N ALA A 153 9.78 14.86 -29.15
CA ALA A 153 11.03 14.80 -29.89
C ALA A 153 12.19 15.16 -28.94
N SER A 154 13.17 14.26 -28.83
CA SER A 154 14.45 14.56 -28.17
C SER A 154 15.27 15.48 -29.07
N LYS A 155 15.83 16.54 -28.49
CA LYS A 155 17.07 17.14 -28.96
C LYS A 155 18.24 16.52 -28.21
#